data_AF-A0A7Z2Q1E6-F1
#
_entry.id   AF-A0A7Z2Q1E6-F1
#
_cell.length_a   1.000
_cell.length_b   1.000
_cell.length_c   1.000
_cell.angle_alpha   90.00
_cell.angle_beta   90.00
_cell.angle_gamma   90.00
#
_symmetry.space_group_name_H-M   'P 1'
#
loop_
_entity.id
_entity.type
_entity.pdbx_description
1 polymer ?
#
loop_
_entity_poly.entity_id
_entity_poly.type
_entity_poly.pdbx_seq_one_letter_code
_entity_poly.pdbx_strand_id
1 'polypeptide(L)'
;MMSGKCATLKVAGRDFGCRAVAFFQTEEGRANFTVALDDPGDDSHIITFSGDNGRRPEANLYELPIDRMLLKSKDRPKADGLPVPSVESTAGLCKQVGNFVTLELSSISCIAVDRNGKKYELQYQSDGAPMAVRRIKRMRVGSPAVSPFDDAK
;
A
#
# COMPACT_ATOMS: atom_id res chain seq x y z
N MET A 1 6.52 0.41 -8.59
CA MET A 1 6.79 -0.96 -8.14
C MET A 1 8.28 -1.10 -7.94
N MET A 2 8.69 -1.77 -6.86
CA MET A 2 10.09 -1.91 -6.46
C MET A 2 10.53 -3.36 -6.65
N SER A 3 11.78 -3.57 -7.06
CA SER A 3 12.43 -4.88 -7.15
C SER A 3 13.44 -5.05 -6.01
N GLY A 4 13.47 -6.23 -5.41
CA GLY A 4 14.21 -6.49 -4.20
C GLY A 4 13.70 -7.71 -3.43
N LYS A 5 14.09 -7.80 -2.16
CA LYS A 5 13.78 -8.93 -1.27
C LYS A 5 13.17 -8.43 0.02
N CYS A 6 12.17 -9.14 0.55
CA CYS A 6 11.77 -8.95 1.93
C CYS A 6 12.57 -9.89 2.83
N ALA A 7 13.41 -9.30 3.69
CA ALA A 7 14.15 -10.04 4.70
C ALA A 7 13.23 -10.50 5.84
N THR A 8 12.18 -9.73 6.14
CA THR A 8 11.19 -10.09 7.16
C THR A 8 9.83 -9.58 6.74
N LEU A 9 8.82 -10.43 6.85
CA LEU A 9 7.43 -10.04 6.67
C LEU A 9 6.56 -10.85 7.61
N LYS A 10 6.07 -10.17 8.66
CA LYS A 10 5.15 -10.76 9.64
C LYS A 10 3.81 -10.07 9.55
N VAL A 11 2.76 -10.87 9.42
CA VAL A 11 1.38 -10.39 9.36
C VAL A 11 0.61 -11.05 10.46
N ALA A 12 0.17 -10.25 11.44
CA ALA A 12 -0.55 -10.74 12.60
C ALA A 12 0.16 -11.90 13.34
N GLY A 13 1.49 -11.86 13.40
CA GLY A 13 2.33 -12.88 14.04
C GLY A 13 2.68 -14.11 13.19
N ARG A 14 2.26 -14.16 11.92
CA ARG A 14 2.65 -15.21 10.97
C ARG A 14 3.69 -14.70 10.00
N ASP A 15 4.74 -15.48 9.76
CA ASP A 15 5.77 -15.17 8.77
C ASP A 15 5.30 -15.51 7.34
N PHE A 16 5.64 -14.64 6.39
CA PHE A 16 5.34 -14.80 4.98
C PHE A 16 6.53 -14.43 4.10
N GLY A 17 6.58 -14.98 2.89
CA GLY A 17 7.41 -14.44 1.81
C GLY A 17 6.76 -13.20 1.19
N CYS A 18 7.53 -12.40 0.46
CA CYS A 18 7.00 -11.28 -0.30
C CYS A 18 7.43 -11.36 -1.77
N ARG A 19 6.46 -11.12 -2.63
CA ARG A 19 6.64 -11.11 -4.08
C ARG A 19 7.00 -9.73 -4.59
N ALA A 20 6.38 -8.70 -4.02
CA ALA A 20 6.58 -7.33 -4.46
C ALA A 20 6.11 -6.31 -3.43
N VAL A 21 6.76 -5.13 -3.46
CA VAL A 21 6.36 -3.95 -2.68
C VAL A 21 6.05 -2.79 -3.63
N ALA A 22 4.98 -2.07 -3.33
CA ALA A 22 4.58 -0.88 -4.05
C ALA A 22 4.32 0.28 -3.08
N PHE A 23 4.72 1.47 -3.48
CA PHE A 23 4.35 2.72 -2.83
C PHE A 23 3.30 3.42 -3.69
N PHE A 24 2.25 3.90 -3.05
CA PHE A 24 1.21 4.71 -3.68
C PHE A 24 0.80 5.85 -2.75
N GLN A 25 0.64 7.05 -3.30
CA GLN A 25 0.13 8.20 -2.58
C GLN A 25 -1.05 8.79 -3.34
N THR A 26 -2.12 9.05 -2.59
CA THR A 26 -3.33 9.71 -3.08
C THR A 26 -3.11 11.21 -3.23
N GLU A 27 -3.97 11.89 -4.00
CA GLU A 27 -3.94 13.35 -4.11
C GLU A 27 -4.29 14.02 -2.77
N GLU A 28 -5.10 13.36 -1.96
CA GLU A 28 -5.50 13.78 -0.61
C GLU A 28 -4.38 13.59 0.44
N GLY A 29 -3.23 13.05 0.05
CA GLY A 29 -2.02 12.95 0.89
C GLY A 29 -1.84 11.61 1.61
N ARG A 30 -2.88 10.78 1.70
CA ARG A 30 -2.79 9.41 2.24
C ARG A 30 -1.85 8.57 1.40
N ALA A 31 -0.92 7.90 2.07
CA ALA A 31 0.10 7.08 1.44
C ALA A 31 -0.01 5.61 1.91
N ASN A 32 0.40 4.72 1.03
CA ASN A 32 0.23 3.29 1.16
C ASN A 32 1.51 2.57 0.75
N PHE A 33 2.03 1.71 1.63
CA PHE A 33 2.98 0.66 1.26
C PHE A 33 2.22 -0.64 1.12
N THR A 34 2.04 -1.10 -0.11
CA THR A 34 1.33 -2.34 -0.45
C THR A 34 2.34 -3.46 -0.67
N VAL A 35 2.10 -4.61 -0.05
CA VAL A 35 2.96 -5.79 -0.17
C VAL A 35 2.12 -6.95 -0.69
N ALA A 36 2.54 -7.51 -1.83
CA ALA A 36 2.01 -8.78 -2.31
C ALA A 36 2.78 -9.92 -1.64
N LEU A 37 2.07 -10.79 -0.93
CA LEU A 37 2.64 -11.90 -0.19
C LEU A 37 2.84 -13.10 -1.12
N ASP A 38 3.85 -13.92 -0.80
CA ASP A 38 3.96 -15.29 -1.31
C ASP A 38 3.26 -16.21 -0.30
N ASP A 39 1.96 -16.39 -0.48
CA ASP A 39 1.13 -17.31 0.32
C ASP A 39 0.66 -18.47 -0.58
N PRO A 40 1.16 -19.71 -0.37
CA PRO A 40 0.75 -20.86 -1.19
C PRO A 40 -0.73 -21.23 -1.03
N GLY A 41 -1.40 -20.77 0.04
CA GLY A 41 -2.82 -20.96 0.25
C GLY A 41 -3.71 -19.87 -0.35
N ASP A 42 -3.13 -18.73 -0.74
CA ASP A 42 -3.85 -17.55 -1.22
C ASP A 42 -2.97 -16.66 -2.13
N ASP A 43 -3.10 -16.85 -3.43
CA ASP A 43 -2.36 -16.09 -4.46
C ASP A 43 -2.71 -14.59 -4.51
N SER A 44 -3.83 -14.23 -3.87
CA SER A 44 -4.43 -12.90 -3.81
C SER A 44 -4.15 -12.21 -2.48
N HIS A 45 -3.30 -12.79 -1.64
CA HIS A 45 -2.96 -12.27 -0.32
C HIS A 45 -2.08 -11.01 -0.44
N ILE A 46 -2.67 -9.88 -0.08
CA ILE A 46 -2.05 -8.55 -0.15
C ILE A 46 -2.31 -7.83 1.16
N ILE A 47 -1.27 -7.20 1.70
CA ILE A 47 -1.40 -6.29 2.84
C ILE A 47 -1.02 -4.88 2.44
N THR A 48 -1.60 -3.89 3.12
CA THR A 48 -1.24 -2.48 2.92
C THR A 48 -1.07 -1.79 4.26
N PHE A 49 0.11 -1.20 4.47
CA PHE A 49 0.35 -0.23 5.52
C PHE A 49 -0.16 1.11 5.02
N SER A 50 -1.23 1.62 5.61
CA SER A 50 -1.86 2.88 5.21
C SER A 50 -1.73 3.92 6.31
N GLY A 51 -1.31 5.11 5.90
CA GLY A 51 -1.03 6.20 6.81
C GLY A 51 -1.40 7.54 6.21
N ASP A 52 -1.60 8.50 7.09
CA ASP A 52 -1.80 9.90 6.73
C ASP A 52 -0.60 10.75 7.17
N ASN A 53 -0.45 11.92 6.56
CA ASN A 53 0.58 12.89 6.94
C ASN A 53 2.03 12.36 6.83
N GLY A 54 2.36 11.71 5.72
CA GLY A 54 3.73 11.32 5.42
C GLY A 54 4.69 12.52 5.39
N ARG A 55 5.92 12.34 5.89
CA ARG A 55 6.91 13.39 6.06
C ARG A 55 8.22 13.01 5.37
N ARG A 56 8.94 14.03 4.90
CA ARG A 56 10.31 13.90 4.35
C ARG A 56 11.25 14.76 5.19
N PRO A 57 11.70 14.27 6.36
CA PRO A 57 12.62 15.03 7.21
C PRO A 57 13.96 15.28 6.52
N GLU A 58 14.39 14.38 5.64
CA GLU A 58 15.62 14.50 4.85
C GLU A 58 15.35 14.10 3.39
N ALA A 59 16.25 14.45 2.47
CA ALA A 59 16.09 14.14 1.05
C ALA A 59 15.97 12.64 0.75
N ASN A 60 16.66 11.81 1.54
CA ASN A 60 16.75 10.36 1.36
C ASN A 60 15.95 9.59 2.43
N LEU A 61 15.03 10.27 3.11
CA LEU A 61 14.25 9.68 4.19
C LEU A 61 12.78 10.08 4.08
N TYR A 62 11.90 9.09 4.04
CA TYR A 62 10.47 9.28 4.16
C TYR A 62 9.91 8.49 5.34
N GLU A 63 9.04 9.13 6.10
CA GLU A 63 8.37 8.55 7.25
C GLU A 63 6.86 8.67 7.10
N LEU A 64 6.15 7.59 7.42
CA LEU A 64 4.71 7.52 7.32
C LEU A 64 4.13 6.91 8.59
N PRO A 65 3.47 7.71 9.45
CA PRO A 65 2.68 7.19 10.56
C PRO A 65 1.54 6.31 10.03
N ILE A 66 1.46 5.08 10.51
CA ILE A 66 0.44 4.10 10.09
C ILE A 66 -0.73 4.15 11.05
N ASP A 67 -1.94 4.32 10.48
CA ASP A 67 -3.20 4.37 11.24
C ASP A 67 -4.11 3.16 10.97
N ARG A 68 -3.85 2.43 9.87
CA ARG A 68 -4.61 1.23 9.52
C ARG A 68 -3.82 0.28 8.63
N MET A 69 -4.13 -1.00 8.80
CA MET A 69 -3.74 -2.06 7.87
C MET A 69 -4.92 -2.45 7.01
N LEU A 70 -4.70 -2.63 5.70
CA LEU A 70 -5.67 -3.21 4.79
C LEU A 70 -5.25 -4.64 4.45
N LEU A 71 -6.08 -5.62 4.78
CA LEU A 71 -5.80 -7.04 4.58
C LEU A 71 -6.72 -7.59 3.49
N LYS A 72 -6.16 -7.96 2.36
CA LYS A 72 -6.88 -8.56 1.23
C LYS A 72 -6.47 -10.02 1.09
N SER A 73 -7.47 -10.88 0.98
CA SER A 73 -7.35 -12.32 0.74
C SER A 73 -8.38 -12.76 -0.29
N LYS A 74 -8.22 -13.96 -0.86
CA LYS A 74 -9.19 -14.52 -1.83
C LYS A 74 -10.62 -14.64 -1.28
N ASP A 75 -10.74 -14.90 0.03
CA ASP A 75 -12.03 -15.15 0.70
C ASP A 75 -12.74 -13.86 1.15
N ARG A 76 -12.18 -12.68 0.84
CA ARG A 76 -12.81 -11.41 1.21
C ARG A 76 -14.14 -11.21 0.47
N PRO A 77 -15.15 -10.63 1.16
CA PRO A 77 -16.40 -10.26 0.51
C PRO A 77 -16.13 -9.28 -0.64
N LYS A 78 -16.94 -9.39 -1.69
CA LYS A 78 -16.87 -8.52 -2.87
C LYS A 78 -18.00 -7.49 -2.80
N ALA A 79 -17.68 -6.22 -3.05
CA ALA A 79 -18.65 -5.17 -3.31
C ALA A 79 -18.52 -4.78 -4.79
N ASP A 80 -19.63 -4.77 -5.52
CA ASP A 80 -19.65 -4.52 -6.97
C ASP A 80 -18.66 -5.39 -7.77
N GLY A 81 -18.48 -6.65 -7.33
CA GLY A 81 -17.56 -7.61 -7.93
C GLY A 81 -16.08 -7.44 -7.56
N LEU A 82 -15.72 -6.39 -6.80
CA LEU A 82 -14.34 -6.12 -6.37
C LEU A 82 -14.10 -6.56 -4.91
N PRO A 83 -13.00 -7.28 -4.60
CA PRO A 83 -12.71 -7.70 -3.22
C PRO A 83 -12.47 -6.50 -2.31
N VAL A 84 -13.20 -6.44 -1.19
CA VAL A 84 -13.08 -5.38 -0.19
C VAL A 84 -12.09 -5.80 0.89
N PRO A 85 -10.96 -5.09 1.08
CA PRO A 85 -10.00 -5.41 2.14
C PRO A 85 -10.62 -5.34 3.54
N SER A 86 -10.11 -6.14 4.48
CA SER A 86 -10.37 -5.94 5.91
C SER A 86 -9.59 -4.73 6.36
N VAL A 87 -10.21 -3.86 7.16
CA VAL A 87 -9.55 -2.68 7.71
C VAL A 87 -9.29 -2.94 9.18
N GLU A 88 -8.02 -3.06 9.55
CA GLU A 88 -7.60 -3.18 10.95
C GLU A 88 -7.07 -1.82 11.43
N SER A 89 -7.61 -1.32 12.53
CA SER A 89 -7.08 -0.10 13.17
C SER A 89 -5.77 -0.43 13.86
N THR A 90 -4.69 0.24 13.45
CA THR A 90 -3.33 -0.03 13.92
C THR A 90 -2.59 1.26 14.23
N ALA A 91 -1.58 1.21 15.09
CA ALA A 91 -0.64 2.30 15.29
C ALA A 91 0.77 1.84 14.92
N GLY A 92 1.48 2.64 14.14
CA GLY A 92 2.80 2.25 13.65
C GLY A 92 3.55 3.33 12.88
N LEU A 93 4.69 2.94 12.32
CA LEU A 93 5.52 3.79 11.49
C LEU A 93 6.13 2.96 10.36
N CYS A 94 6.06 3.50 9.14
CA CYS A 94 6.88 3.07 8.01
C CYS A 94 7.99 4.09 7.77
N LYS A 95 9.22 3.59 7.65
CA LYS A 95 10.42 4.33 7.29
C LYS A 95 10.93 3.83 5.95
N GLN A 96 11.08 4.72 4.98
CA GLN A 96 11.68 4.43 3.69
C GLN A 96 12.98 5.21 3.55
N VAL A 97 14.06 4.51 3.21
CA VAL A 97 15.39 5.09 2.98
C VAL A 97 15.71 5.04 1.48
N GLY A 98 16.26 6.12 0.97
CA GLY A 98 16.48 6.36 -0.46
C GLY A 98 15.66 7.53 -0.98
N ASN A 99 15.79 7.82 -2.26
CA ASN A 99 15.31 9.04 -2.87
C ASN A 99 14.21 8.76 -3.91
N PHE A 100 12.98 9.17 -3.59
CA PHE A 100 11.85 9.05 -4.51
C PHE A 100 11.96 9.93 -5.76
N VAL A 101 12.82 10.95 -5.77
CA VAL A 101 13.03 11.83 -6.93
C VAL A 101 13.98 11.15 -7.93
N THR A 102 15.08 10.56 -7.45
CA THR A 102 16.00 9.80 -8.31
C THR A 102 15.53 8.36 -8.57
N LEU A 103 14.45 7.93 -7.91
CA LEU A 103 13.90 6.56 -7.98
C LEU A 103 14.84 5.49 -7.41
N GLU A 104 15.82 5.92 -6.61
CA GLU A 104 16.82 5.06 -5.98
C GLU A 104 16.42 4.79 -4.54
N LEU A 105 15.79 3.65 -4.33
CA LEU A 105 15.27 3.25 -3.04
C LEU A 105 16.20 2.19 -2.44
N SER A 106 16.57 2.33 -1.17
CA SER A 106 17.50 1.40 -0.50
C SER A 106 16.75 0.38 0.35
N SER A 107 15.85 0.84 1.22
CA SER A 107 15.10 -0.04 2.12
C SER A 107 13.77 0.55 2.57
N ILE A 108 12.87 -0.33 2.98
CA ILE A 108 11.61 0.03 3.64
C ILE A 108 11.49 -0.82 4.90
N SER A 109 11.22 -0.17 6.03
CA SER A 109 10.93 -0.81 7.30
C SER A 109 9.58 -0.32 7.80
N CYS A 110 8.65 -1.23 8.06
CA CYS A 110 7.36 -0.88 8.65
C CYS A 110 7.09 -1.72 9.88
N ILE A 111 6.57 -1.08 10.92
CA ILE A 111 6.09 -1.74 12.13
C ILE A 111 4.74 -1.12 12.48
N ALA A 112 3.72 -1.95 12.63
CA ALA A 112 2.41 -1.55 13.12
C ALA A 112 1.83 -2.59 14.07
N VAL A 113 1.02 -2.14 15.03
CA VAL A 113 0.37 -3.00 16.03
C VAL A 113 -1.11 -2.68 16.07
N ASP A 114 -1.96 -3.70 16.05
CA ASP A 114 -3.41 -3.52 16.22
C ASP A 114 -3.83 -3.45 17.69
N ARG A 115 -5.11 -3.17 17.94
CA ARG A 115 -5.69 -3.07 19.29
C ARG A 115 -5.65 -4.39 20.07
N ASN A 116 -5.51 -5.52 19.37
CA ASN A 116 -5.41 -6.85 19.97
C ASN A 116 -3.95 -7.27 20.23
N GLY A 117 -2.99 -6.37 19.98
CA GLY A 117 -1.56 -6.64 20.16
C GLY A 117 -0.92 -7.42 19.03
N LYS A 118 -1.63 -7.68 17.91
CA LYS A 118 -1.04 -8.36 16.77
C LYS A 118 -0.13 -7.40 16.01
N LYS A 119 1.05 -7.90 15.66
CA LYS A 119 2.10 -7.12 15.01
C LYS A 119 2.14 -7.36 13.50
N TYR A 120 2.44 -6.30 12.77
CA TYR A 120 2.65 -6.26 11.34
C TYR A 120 4.02 -5.66 11.09
N GLU A 121 4.93 -6.44 10.52
CA GLU A 121 6.33 -6.06 10.35
C GLU A 121 6.74 -6.31 8.91
N LEU A 122 7.47 -5.36 8.32
CA LEU A 122 8.06 -5.46 7.00
C LEU A 122 9.49 -4.96 7.07
N GLN A 123 10.42 -5.74 6.55
CA GLN A 123 11.77 -5.30 6.20
C GLN A 123 12.04 -5.68 4.76
N TYR A 124 12.13 -4.65 3.92
CA TYR A 124 12.41 -4.77 2.50
C TYR A 124 13.76 -4.14 2.17
N GLN A 125 14.51 -4.80 1.31
CA GLN A 125 15.78 -4.32 0.78
C GLN A 125 15.73 -4.33 -0.75
N SER A 126 16.08 -3.20 -1.34
CA SER A 126 16.17 -3.05 -2.79
C SER A 126 17.36 -3.83 -3.34
N ASP A 127 17.23 -4.31 -4.58
CA ASP A 127 18.33 -4.88 -5.36
C ASP A 127 19.14 -3.83 -6.12
N GLY A 128 18.79 -2.55 -5.98
CA GLY A 128 19.42 -1.43 -6.66
C GLY A 128 18.78 -1.07 -8.01
N ALA A 129 17.77 -1.83 -8.46
CA ALA A 129 17.02 -1.45 -9.66
C ALA A 129 16.17 -0.19 -9.41
N PRO A 130 16.09 0.73 -10.38
CA PRO A 130 15.27 1.93 -10.24
C PRO A 130 13.79 1.58 -10.14
N MET A 131 13.04 2.36 -9.37
CA MET A 131 11.60 2.14 -9.21
C MET A 131 10.82 2.37 -10.51
N ALA A 132 9.88 1.49 -10.80
CA ALA A 132 8.88 1.75 -11.84
C ALA A 132 7.77 2.68 -11.31
N VAL A 133 7.67 3.90 -11.86
CA VAL A 133 6.64 4.88 -11.47
C VAL A 133 5.47 4.86 -12.45
N ARG A 134 4.24 4.83 -11.92
CA ARG A 134 3.02 5.02 -12.70
C ARG A 134 2.18 6.11 -12.04
N ARG A 135 1.91 7.19 -12.77
CA ARG A 135 1.05 8.27 -12.29
C ARG A 135 -0.37 8.01 -12.77
N ILE A 136 -1.26 7.70 -11.83
CA ILE A 136 -2.68 7.48 -12.11
C ILE A 136 -3.39 8.79 -11.83
N LYS A 137 -3.79 9.51 -12.88
CA LYS A 137 -4.69 10.66 -12.73
C LYS A 137 -6.11 10.12 -12.59
N ARG A 138 -6.84 10.59 -11.58
CA ARG A 138 -8.28 10.35 -11.49
C ARG A 138 -8.95 11.08 -12.66
N MET A 139 -9.29 10.36 -13.73
CA MET A 139 -10.22 10.93 -14.70
C MET A 139 -11.56 11.04 -13.99
N ARG A 140 -12.07 12.26 -13.83
CA ARG A 140 -13.48 12.43 -13.47
C ARG A 140 -14.26 11.72 -14.57
N VAL A 141 -14.87 10.59 -14.26
CA VAL A 141 -15.99 10.10 -15.07
C VAL A 141 -17.02 11.20 -14.89
N GLY A 142 -17.09 12.11 -15.87
CA GLY A 142 -18.11 13.15 -15.88
C GLY A 142 -19.46 12.47 -15.71
N SER A 143 -20.35 13.10 -14.95
CA SER A 143 -21.76 12.73 -14.93
C SER A 143 -22.23 12.42 -16.36
N PRO A 144 -23.07 11.39 -16.58
CA PRO A 144 -23.55 11.10 -17.92
C PRO A 144 -24.09 12.38 -18.54
N ALA A 145 -23.69 12.66 -19.78
CA ALA A 145 -24.15 13.83 -20.50
C ALA A 145 -25.68 13.77 -20.53
N VAL A 146 -26.33 14.71 -19.82
CA VAL A 146 -27.77 14.91 -19.96
C VAL A 146 -27.96 15.38 -21.39
N SER A 147 -28.58 14.55 -22.21
CA SER A 147 -28.92 14.90 -23.59
C SER A 147 -29.96 16.01 -23.53
N PRO A 148 -29.79 17.15 -24.23
CA PRO A 148 -30.78 18.22 -24.26
C PRO A 148 -32.09 17.82 -24.99
N PHE A 149 -32.26 16.54 -25.33
CA PHE A 149 -33.41 15.98 -26.02
C PHE A 149 -34.29 15.09 -25.13
N ASP A 150 -33.99 14.94 -23.84
CA ASP A 150 -34.78 14.11 -22.92
C ASP A 150 -36.02 14.81 -22.31
N ASP A 151 -36.33 16.06 -22.72
CA ASP A 151 -37.57 16.74 -22.36
C ASP A 151 -38.23 17.40 -23.59
N ALA A 152 -39.04 16.63 -24.31
CA ALA A 152 -40.12 17.16 -25.12
C ALA A 152 -41.23 16.10 -25.25
N LYS A 153 -42.18 16.16 -24.32
CA LYS A 153 -43.52 15.58 -24.45
C LYS A 153 -44.46 16.64 -25.02
#